data_AF-A0A7C0VNU5-F1
#
_entry.id   AF-A0A7C0VNU5-F1
#
_cell.length_a   1.000
_cell.length_b   1.000
_cell.length_c   1.000
_cell.angle_alpha   90.00
_cell.angle_beta   90.00
_cell.angle_gamma   90.00
#
_symmetry.space_group_name_H-M   'P 1'
#
loop_
_entity.id
_entity.type
_entity.pdbx_description
1 polymer ?
#
loop_
_entity_poly.entity_id
_entity_poly.type
_entity_poly.pdbx_seq_one_letter_code
_entity_poly.pdbx_strand_id
1 'polypeptide(L)'
;MESRYDFLVESVDVPQKDVRRGESVNITATIRNMGHVGANVSIAFFVNSTDFAGTCGERFIRIRTRDYVDVDVGENKTVSITWDVDVAGGSHLIAAIVNPDNEIEEIDNGTRYEWGLICFRGNDSNNVKSCTLQVIPNDLNITDLTL
;
A
#
# COMPACT_ATOMS: atom_id res chain seq x y z
N MET A 1 -27.05 3.11 12.42
CA MET A 1 -26.24 2.48 13.49
C MET A 1 -24.88 3.14 13.37
N GLU A 2 -24.32 3.72 14.42
CA GLU A 2 -22.95 4.21 14.35
C GLU A 2 -22.01 2.99 14.31
N SER A 3 -21.03 2.99 13.40
CA SER A 3 -20.02 1.93 13.38
C SER A 3 -19.26 1.92 14.72
N ARG A 4 -18.78 0.73 15.11
CA ARG A 4 -17.92 0.56 16.29
C ARG A 4 -16.46 0.31 15.92
N TYR A 5 -16.15 0.21 14.64
CA TYR A 5 -14.82 -0.09 14.14
C TYR A 5 -14.18 1.17 13.56
N ASP A 6 -12.89 1.32 13.81
CA ASP A 6 -12.06 2.39 13.27
C ASP A 6 -10.61 1.90 13.29
N PHE A 7 -10.14 1.40 12.16
CA PHE A 7 -8.79 0.90 11.93
C PHE A 7 -8.01 1.90 11.10
N LEU A 8 -6.75 2.11 11.45
CA LEU A 8 -5.89 3.01 10.72
C LEU A 8 -4.51 2.42 10.49
N VAL A 9 -3.83 2.93 9.46
CA VAL A 9 -2.43 2.61 9.18
C VAL A 9 -1.57 3.74 9.75
N GLU A 10 -0.87 3.46 10.86
CA GLU A 10 0.03 4.44 11.49
C GLU A 10 1.29 4.66 10.64
N SER A 11 1.83 3.59 10.07
CA SER A 11 3.06 3.64 9.28
C SER A 11 3.12 2.53 8.23
N VAL A 12 3.87 2.79 7.17
CA VAL A 12 4.37 1.80 6.22
C VAL A 12 5.83 2.13 5.93
N ASP A 13 6.67 1.11 5.85
CA ASP A 13 8.11 1.25 5.64
C ASP A 13 8.67 0.12 4.78
N VAL A 14 9.64 0.49 3.94
CA VAL A 14 10.51 -0.44 3.21
C VAL A 14 11.96 -0.03 3.52
N PRO A 15 12.64 -0.72 4.43
CA PRO A 15 13.94 -0.27 4.94
C PRO A 15 15.09 -0.54 3.95
N GLN A 16 14.89 -1.43 2.98
CA GLN A 16 15.91 -1.77 1.99
C GLN A 16 16.27 -0.57 1.09
N LYS A 17 17.55 -0.47 0.77
CA LYS A 17 18.13 0.52 -0.14
C LYS A 17 18.82 -0.18 -1.30
N ASP A 18 19.09 0.60 -2.35
CA ASP A 18 19.79 0.13 -3.55
C ASP A 18 19.11 -1.07 -4.24
N VAL A 19 17.79 -1.13 -4.11
CA VAL A 19 16.95 -2.24 -4.60
C VAL A 19 16.91 -2.24 -6.11
N ARG A 20 17.06 -3.41 -6.73
CA ARG A 20 16.89 -3.62 -8.17
C ARG A 20 15.62 -4.42 -8.47
N ARG A 21 15.12 -4.28 -9.70
CA ARG A 21 14.05 -5.13 -10.21
C ARG A 21 14.49 -6.61 -10.15
N GLY A 22 13.63 -7.46 -9.60
CA GLY A 22 13.85 -8.89 -9.38
C GLY A 22 14.39 -9.22 -7.98
N GLU A 23 14.78 -8.23 -7.18
CA GLU A 23 15.16 -8.45 -5.78
C GLU A 23 13.92 -8.51 -4.89
N SER A 24 14.04 -9.19 -3.75
CA SER A 24 12.97 -9.32 -2.76
C SER A 24 13.11 -8.26 -1.67
N VAL A 25 12.05 -7.50 -1.41
CA VAL A 25 11.98 -6.51 -0.33
C VAL A 25 11.00 -6.93 0.76
N ASN A 26 11.20 -6.43 1.98
CA ASN A 26 10.30 -6.66 3.10
C ASN A 26 9.56 -5.35 3.38
N ILE A 27 8.24 -5.39 3.26
CA ILE A 27 7.37 -4.25 3.49
C ILE A 27 6.71 -4.45 4.84
N THR A 28 6.80 -3.45 5.70
CA THR A 28 6.20 -3.47 7.03
C THR A 28 5.15 -2.38 7.16
N ALA A 29 4.03 -2.68 7.79
CA ALA A 29 3.02 -1.69 8.13
C ALA A 29 2.59 -1.87 9.59
N THR A 30 2.31 -0.75 10.27
CA THR A 30 1.73 -0.75 11.61
C THR A 30 0.29 -0.29 11.50
N ILE A 31 -0.63 -1.12 11.96
CA ILE A 31 -2.06 -0.81 12.04
C ILE A 31 -2.48 -0.61 13.49
N ARG A 32 -3.52 0.17 13.69
CA ARG A 32 -4.10 0.46 15.01
C ARG A 32 -5.62 0.44 14.94
N ASN A 33 -6.27 -0.01 16.01
CA ASN A 33 -7.72 0.10 16.18
C ASN A 33 -8.06 1.24 17.15
N MET A 34 -8.64 2.32 16.63
CA MET A 34 -9.16 3.47 17.37
C MET A 34 -10.67 3.37 17.66
N GLY A 35 -11.30 2.27 17.25
CA GLY A 35 -12.71 1.99 17.47
C GLY A 35 -13.03 1.57 18.91
N HIS A 36 -14.21 1.02 19.08
CA HIS A 36 -14.73 0.57 20.39
C HIS A 36 -14.76 -0.96 20.53
N VAL A 37 -14.46 -1.72 19.47
CA VAL A 37 -14.50 -3.18 19.44
C VAL A 37 -13.31 -3.74 18.65
N GLY A 38 -12.66 -4.78 19.18
CA GLY A 38 -11.61 -5.53 18.48
C GLY A 38 -12.17 -6.45 17.40
N ALA A 39 -11.42 -6.68 16.33
CA ALA A 39 -11.78 -7.64 15.29
C ALA A 39 -10.57 -8.12 14.50
N ASN A 40 -10.81 -9.18 13.71
CA ASN A 40 -9.93 -9.59 12.65
C ASN A 40 -10.16 -8.73 11.40
N VAL A 41 -9.12 -8.05 10.93
CA VAL A 41 -9.16 -7.20 9.74
C VAL A 41 -8.10 -7.64 8.72
N SER A 42 -8.33 -7.35 7.44
CA SER A 42 -7.33 -7.56 6.39
C SER A 42 -6.52 -6.29 6.13
N ILE A 43 -5.28 -6.46 5.67
CA ILE A 43 -4.43 -5.36 5.20
C ILE A 43 -3.83 -5.74 3.84
N ALA A 44 -3.94 -4.84 2.86
CA ALA A 44 -3.35 -5.01 1.55
C ALA A 44 -2.25 -3.98 1.29
N PHE A 45 -1.23 -4.43 0.57
CA PHE A 45 -0.09 -3.62 0.15
C PHE A 45 -0.15 -3.41 -1.35
N PHE A 46 0.25 -2.23 -1.81
CA PHE A 46 0.16 -1.81 -3.20
C PHE A 46 1.41 -1.06 -3.65
N VAL A 47 1.70 -1.10 -4.95
CA VAL A 47 2.70 -0.25 -5.62
C VAL A 47 2.01 0.61 -6.67
N ASN A 48 2.44 1.85 -6.84
CA ASN A 48 1.93 2.68 -7.94
C ASN A 48 2.41 2.17 -9.31
N SER A 49 1.54 2.27 -10.31
CA SER A 49 1.84 2.04 -11.72
C SER A 49 2.14 3.38 -12.37
N THR A 50 3.38 3.58 -12.81
CA THR A 50 3.87 4.83 -13.43
C THR A 50 3.85 4.82 -14.96
N ASP A 51 3.35 3.74 -15.57
CA ASP A 51 3.42 3.46 -17.02
C ASP A 51 2.26 4.02 -17.85
N PHE A 52 1.41 4.91 -17.30
CA PHE A 52 0.23 5.41 -18.01
C PHE A 52 0.38 6.83 -18.52
N ALA A 53 0.81 6.96 -19.79
CA ALA A 53 0.55 8.15 -20.57
C ALA A 53 -0.95 8.22 -20.90
N GLY A 54 -1.69 9.18 -20.32
CA GLY A 54 -3.04 9.54 -20.77
C GLY A 54 -4.22 9.26 -19.82
N THR A 55 -4.00 8.81 -18.58
CA THR A 55 -5.07 8.73 -17.56
C THR A 55 -4.86 9.76 -16.45
N CYS A 56 -5.93 10.38 -15.98
CA CYS A 56 -5.93 11.50 -15.02
C CYS A 56 -5.74 11.09 -13.54
N GLY A 57 -5.05 9.98 -13.25
CA GLY A 57 -4.84 9.52 -11.88
C GLY A 57 -3.71 8.48 -11.76
N GLU A 58 -3.05 8.50 -10.61
CA GLU A 58 -2.12 7.44 -10.19
C GLU A 58 -2.91 6.15 -9.97
N ARG A 59 -2.36 5.03 -10.46
CA ARG A 59 -2.98 3.70 -10.32
C ARG A 59 -2.15 2.88 -9.36
N PHE A 60 -2.81 2.00 -8.61
CA PHE A 60 -2.12 1.11 -7.67
C PHE A 60 -2.42 -0.34 -8.01
N ILE A 61 -1.39 -1.17 -7.96
CA ILE A 61 -1.46 -2.62 -8.18
C ILE A 61 -1.29 -3.29 -6.82
N ARG A 62 -2.22 -4.18 -6.48
CA ARG A 62 -2.16 -4.95 -5.22
C ARG A 62 -1.01 -5.94 -5.29
N ILE A 63 -0.04 -5.79 -4.38
CA ILE A 63 1.13 -6.66 -4.25
C ILE A 63 0.76 -7.93 -3.49
N ARG A 64 0.14 -7.76 -2.32
CA ARG A 64 -0.21 -8.87 -1.41
C ARG A 64 -1.25 -8.40 -0.39
N THR A 65 -2.01 -9.35 0.14
CA THR A 65 -2.91 -9.16 1.28
C THR A 65 -2.48 -10.04 2.45
N ARG A 66 -2.68 -9.56 3.66
CA ARG A 66 -2.68 -10.35 4.90
C ARG A 66 -4.07 -10.31 5.51
N ASP A 67 -4.69 -11.47 5.58
CA ASP A 67 -6.02 -11.66 6.17
C ASP A 67 -5.92 -12.05 7.64
N TYR A 68 -7.03 -11.85 8.35
CA TYR A 68 -7.19 -12.28 9.75
C TYR A 68 -6.13 -11.71 10.71
N VAL A 69 -5.85 -10.40 10.60
CA VAL A 69 -5.04 -9.69 11.59
C VAL A 69 -5.94 -9.27 12.73
N ASP A 70 -5.80 -9.93 13.88
CA ASP A 70 -6.53 -9.60 15.10
C ASP A 70 -5.97 -8.31 15.72
N VAL A 71 -6.81 -7.29 15.90
CA VAL A 71 -6.41 -5.99 16.47
C VAL A 71 -7.40 -5.58 17.55
N ASP A 72 -6.96 -5.67 18.81
CA ASP A 72 -7.75 -5.23 19.95
C ASP A 72 -7.87 -3.70 20.03
N VAL A 73 -8.87 -3.22 20.76
CA VAL A 73 -9.12 -1.78 20.96
C VAL A 73 -7.90 -1.09 21.54
N GLY A 74 -7.42 -0.04 20.87
CA GLY A 74 -6.24 0.72 21.27
C GLY A 74 -4.90 0.01 21.03
N GLU A 75 -4.91 -1.20 20.47
CA GLU A 75 -3.70 -1.95 20.16
C GLU A 75 -3.08 -1.53 18.82
N ASN A 76 -1.74 -1.61 18.76
CA ASN A 76 -0.98 -1.54 17.53
C ASN A 76 -0.49 -2.94 17.12
N LYS A 77 -0.67 -3.31 15.85
CA LYS A 77 -0.11 -4.53 15.27
C LYS A 77 0.81 -4.20 14.10
N THR A 78 1.99 -4.80 14.09
CA THR A 78 2.91 -4.73 12.94
C THR A 78 2.73 -5.96 12.07
N VAL A 79 2.53 -5.72 10.77
CA VAL A 79 2.36 -6.75 9.74
C VAL A 79 3.49 -6.62 8.74
N SER A 80 4.04 -7.75 8.29
CA SER A 80 5.12 -7.79 7.30
C SER A 80 4.82 -8.71 6.13
N ILE A 81 5.24 -8.31 4.94
CA ILE A 81 5.19 -9.10 3.72
C ILE A 81 6.51 -9.06 2.98
N THR A 82 6.78 -10.12 2.22
CA THR A 82 7.83 -10.12 1.20
C THR A 82 7.24 -9.87 -0.19
N TRP A 83 7.95 -9.07 -1.00
CA TRP A 83 7.58 -8.74 -2.36
C TRP A 83 8.80 -8.78 -3.27
N ASP A 84 8.69 -9.52 -4.37
CA ASP A 84 9.69 -9.54 -5.42
C ASP A 84 9.43 -8.37 -6.38
N VAL A 85 10.34 -7.40 -6.39
CA VAL A 85 10.17 -6.11 -7.06
C VAL A 85 10.05 -6.31 -8.57
N ASP A 86 8.88 -6.07 -9.12
CA ASP A 86 8.57 -6.29 -10.54
C ASP A 86 8.39 -5.00 -11.35
N VAL A 87 8.59 -3.84 -10.71
CA VAL A 87 8.53 -2.49 -11.32
C VAL A 87 9.86 -2.04 -11.92
N ALA A 88 9.82 -1.08 -12.84
CA ALA A 88 11.00 -0.50 -13.48
C ALA A 88 11.83 0.34 -12.49
N GLY A 89 13.04 0.75 -12.90
CA GLY A 89 13.82 1.71 -12.11
C GLY A 89 13.12 3.06 -11.97
N GLY A 90 13.25 3.69 -10.81
CA GLY A 90 12.61 4.96 -10.49
C GLY A 90 12.06 4.99 -9.06
N SER A 91 11.31 6.06 -8.79
CA SER A 91 10.64 6.28 -7.50
C SER A 91 9.23 5.70 -7.54
N HIS A 92 8.93 4.80 -6.61
CA HIS A 92 7.63 4.15 -6.49
C HIS A 92 7.01 4.40 -5.12
N LEU A 93 5.71 4.64 -5.09
CA LEU A 93 4.92 4.70 -3.87
C LEU A 93 4.49 3.30 -3.49
N ILE A 94 4.82 2.91 -2.26
CA ILE A 94 4.34 1.70 -1.62
C ILE A 94 3.27 2.13 -0.62
N ALA A 95 2.05 1.63 -0.79
CA ALA A 95 0.91 1.94 0.07
C ALA A 95 0.47 0.70 0.84
N ALA A 96 0.04 0.91 2.08
CA ALA A 96 -0.65 -0.09 2.88
C ALA A 96 -2.06 0.44 3.20
N ILE A 97 -3.07 -0.43 3.05
CA ILE A 97 -4.48 -0.11 3.30
C ILE A 97 -5.06 -1.18 4.22
N VAL A 98 -5.56 -0.77 5.38
CA VAL A 98 -6.32 -1.65 6.29
C VAL A 98 -7.79 -1.66 5.88
N ASN A 99 -8.44 -2.82 6.03
CA ASN A 99 -9.79 -3.10 5.54
C ASN A 99 -9.98 -2.68 4.08
N PRO A 100 -9.08 -3.10 3.16
CA PRO A 100 -9.08 -2.60 1.80
C PRO A 100 -10.41 -2.91 1.13
N ASP A 101 -10.98 -4.10 1.22
CA ASP A 101 -12.20 -4.43 0.50
C ASP A 101 -13.49 -3.94 1.20
N ASN A 102 -13.35 -3.11 2.25
CA ASN A 102 -14.42 -2.54 3.06
C ASN A 102 -15.42 -3.60 3.55
N GLU A 103 -14.89 -4.75 4.00
CA GLU A 103 -15.68 -5.86 4.55
C GLU A 103 -16.19 -5.55 5.96
N ILE A 104 -15.50 -4.66 6.67
CA ILE A 104 -15.91 -4.12 7.96
C ILE A 104 -16.38 -2.67 7.75
N GLU A 105 -17.59 -2.34 8.17
CA GLU A 105 -18.07 -0.95 8.14
C GLU A 105 -17.40 -0.16 9.26
N GLU A 106 -16.72 0.94 8.94
CA GLU A 106 -15.97 1.80 9.89
C GLU A 106 -16.63 3.16 10.08
N ILE A 107 -16.30 3.85 11.19
CA ILE A 107 -16.85 5.18 11.52
C ILE A 107 -16.46 6.23 10.46
N ASP A 108 -15.24 6.12 9.93
CA ASP A 108 -14.72 6.95 8.85
C ASP A 108 -14.38 6.07 7.63
N ASN A 109 -15.43 5.66 6.90
CA ASN A 109 -15.26 4.85 5.68
C ASN A 109 -14.79 5.72 4.50
N GLY A 110 -13.56 6.24 4.59
CA GLY A 110 -12.99 7.15 3.59
C GLY A 110 -12.36 6.46 2.37
N THR A 111 -12.31 5.13 2.32
CA THR A 111 -11.67 4.41 1.20
C THR A 111 -12.67 4.19 0.05
N ARG A 112 -12.70 5.10 -0.92
CA ARG A 112 -13.57 4.97 -2.10
C ARG A 112 -12.88 4.23 -3.25
N TYR A 113 -13.35 3.02 -3.55
CA TYR A 113 -12.96 2.25 -4.73
C TYR A 113 -13.74 2.71 -5.95
N GLU A 114 -13.10 3.43 -6.87
CA GLU A 114 -13.72 3.79 -8.16
C GLU A 114 -13.07 3.03 -9.31
N TRP A 115 -13.85 2.15 -9.95
CA TRP A 115 -13.55 1.56 -11.26
C TRP A 115 -12.15 0.91 -11.41
N GLY A 116 -11.69 0.18 -10.38
CA GLY A 116 -10.41 -0.52 -10.42
C GLY A 116 -9.18 0.39 -10.35
N LEU A 117 -9.39 1.67 -10.06
CA LEU A 117 -8.37 2.65 -9.74
C LEU A 117 -8.49 2.99 -8.26
N ILE A 118 -7.48 2.67 -7.48
CA ILE A 118 -7.35 3.26 -6.14
C ILE A 118 -6.85 4.69 -6.38
N CYS A 119 -7.78 5.61 -6.56
CA CYS A 119 -7.49 7.02 -6.54
C CYS A 119 -7.37 7.42 -5.06
N PHE A 120 -6.15 7.66 -4.56
CA PHE A 120 -5.94 8.37 -3.28
C PHE A 120 -6.30 9.86 -3.46
N ARG A 121 -7.53 10.14 -3.89
CA ARG A 121 -8.00 11.51 -4.09
C ARG A 121 -8.48 12.02 -2.74
N GLY A 122 -7.56 12.67 -2.05
CA GLY A 122 -7.78 13.13 -0.68
C GLY A 122 -7.12 12.18 0.30
N ASN A 123 -6.13 12.68 1.03
CA ASN A 123 -5.47 12.02 2.14
C ASN A 123 -6.42 12.00 3.36
N ASP A 124 -7.69 11.64 3.11
CA ASP A 124 -8.84 11.98 3.95
C ASP A 124 -9.34 10.76 4.74
N SER A 125 -8.68 9.59 4.59
CA SER A 125 -8.94 8.38 5.38
C SER A 125 -7.67 7.99 6.15
N ASN A 126 -7.86 7.63 7.42
CA ASN A 126 -6.81 7.09 8.30
C ASN A 126 -6.43 5.64 7.95
N ASN A 127 -7.20 4.95 7.11
CA ASN A 127 -6.97 3.56 6.70
C ASN A 127 -5.76 3.37 5.77
N VAL A 128 -5.13 4.46 5.30
CA VAL A 128 -4.04 4.39 4.32
C VAL A 128 -2.79 5.13 4.76
N LYS A 129 -1.64 4.52 4.51
CA LYS A 129 -0.34 5.19 4.54
C LYS A 129 0.51 4.76 3.36
N SER A 130 1.41 5.64 2.93
CA SER A 130 2.40 5.35 1.89
C SER A 130 3.81 5.76 2.30
N CYS A 131 4.79 5.07 1.73
CA CYS A 131 6.20 5.42 1.74
C CYS A 131 6.77 5.30 0.32
N THR A 132 8.01 5.73 0.13
CA THR A 132 8.67 5.70 -1.17
C THR A 132 9.76 4.65 -1.20
N LEU A 133 9.75 3.80 -2.24
CA LEU A 133 10.82 2.90 -2.60
C LEU A 133 11.56 3.42 -3.83
N GLN A 134 12.88 3.54 -3.74
CA GLN A 134 13.74 3.81 -4.91
C GLN A 134 14.23 2.49 -5.50
N VAL A 135 13.94 2.27 -6.78
CA VAL A 135 14.45 1.12 -7.54
C VAL A 135 15.52 1.60 -8.51
N ILE A 136 16.70 1.02 -8.44
CA ILE A 136 17.81 1.35 -9.32
C ILE A 136 17.46 0.93 -10.76
N PRO A 137 17.49 1.85 -11.74
CA PRO A 137 17.37 1.49 -13.15
C PRO A 137 18.50 0.57 -13.60
N ASN A 138 18.20 -0.34 -14.52
CA ASN A 138 19.25 -1.08 -15.21
C ASN A 138 20.11 -0.08 -16.01
N ASP A 139 21.43 -0.27 -15.98
CA ASP A 139 22.35 0.49 -16.81
C ASP A 139 22.03 0.21 -18.29
N LEU A 140 21.38 1.18 -18.95
CA LEU A 140 21.14 1.12 -20.39
C LEU A 140 22.38 1.66 -21.11
N ASN A 141 23.33 0.77 -21.38
CA ASN A 141 24.40 1.06 -22.34
C ASN A 141 23.82 0.95 -23.77
N ILE A 142 23.36 2.07 -24.33
CA ILE A 142 23.05 2.15 -25.76
C ILE A 142 24.39 2.22 -26.51
N THR A 143 24.91 1.05 -26.93
CA THR A 143 26.20 1.00 -27.65
C THR A 143 26.07 1.06 -29.16
N ASP A 144 24.89 0.78 -29.73
CA ASP A 144 24.72 0.73 -31.19
C ASP A 144 23.39 1.35 -31.62
N LEU A 145 23.39 2.68 -31.79
CA LEU A 145 22.38 3.36 -32.59
C LEU A 145 22.96 3.53 -34.01
N THR A 146 22.87 2.48 -34.84
CA THR A 146 23.12 2.65 -36.28
C THR A 146 21.87 3.25 -36.93
N LEU A 147 21.97 4.52 -37.30
CA LEU A 147 20.99 5.26 -38.11
C LEU A 147 20.96 4.76 -39.57
#